data_AF-A0A821SB70-F1
#
_entry.id   AF-A0A821SB70-F1
#
_cell.length_a   1.000
_cell.length_b   1.000
_cell.length_c   1.000
_cell.angle_alpha   90.00
_cell.angle_beta   90.00
_cell.angle_gamma   90.00
#
_symmetry.space_group_name_H-M   'P 1'
#
loop_
_entity.id
_entity.type
_entity.pdbx_description
1 polymer ?
#
loop_
_entity_poly.entity_id
_entity_poly.type
_entity_poly.pdbx_seq_one_letter_code
_entity_poly.pdbx_strand_id
1 'polypeptide(L)'
;LTDTALTWYIQTQQEQPVNNWVQFKQLFLRRFRTPEKIELLRGRLRTLRQGDNEPTADYFERLKALISEIEPQTSTDYIKRKFLQKLRKDIRDKMTLSLTSSLSDLVQK
;
A
#
# COMPACT_ATOMS: atom_id res chain seq x y z
N LEU A 1 18.48 -13.82 -7.35
CA LEU A 1 17.87 -13.15 -8.52
C LEU A 1 17.66 -14.21 -9.60
N THR A 2 16.56 -14.17 -10.35
CA THR A 2 16.30 -15.07 -11.48
C THR A 2 16.05 -14.27 -12.76
N ASP A 3 16.17 -14.94 -13.91
CA ASP A 3 15.76 -14.45 -15.23
C ASP A 3 16.32 -13.06 -15.60
N THR A 4 15.41 -12.11 -15.84
CA THR A 4 15.70 -10.73 -16.24
C THR A 4 16.50 -9.98 -15.17
N ALA A 5 16.22 -10.23 -13.88
CA ALA A 5 16.90 -9.53 -12.80
C ALA A 5 18.34 -10.03 -12.61
N LEU A 6 18.59 -11.33 -12.85
CA LEU A 6 19.94 -11.88 -12.82
C LEU A 6 20.77 -11.36 -14.00
N THR A 7 20.19 -11.35 -15.20
CA THR A 7 20.84 -10.84 -16.41
C THR A 7 21.26 -9.38 -16.24
N TRP A 8 20.35 -8.53 -15.76
CA TRP A 8 20.64 -7.12 -15.46
C TRP A 8 21.78 -6.96 -14.44
N TYR A 9 21.79 -7.77 -13.39
CA TYR A 9 22.82 -7.67 -12.35
C TYR A 9 24.22 -8.03 -12.87
N ILE A 10 24.33 -9.09 -13.68
CA ILE A 10 25.60 -9.50 -14.30
C ILE A 10 26.14 -8.39 -15.20
N GLN A 11 25.29 -7.79 -16.05
CA GLN A 11 25.66 -6.67 -16.91
C GLN A 11 26.10 -5.45 -16.07
N THR A 12 25.35 -5.11 -15.04
CA THR A 12 25.67 -4.00 -14.14
C THR A 12 27.02 -4.21 -13.46
N GLN A 13 27.35 -5.43 -13.02
CA GLN A 13 28.64 -5.73 -12.40
C GLN A 13 29.83 -5.60 -13.37
N GLN A 14 29.63 -5.82 -14.67
CA GLN A 14 30.67 -5.65 -15.68
C GLN A 14 30.93 -4.16 -15.99
N GLU A 15 29.88 -3.34 -16.05
CA GLU A 15 29.98 -1.91 -16.38
C GLU A 15 30.34 -1.05 -15.16
N GLN A 16 29.74 -1.36 -14.01
CA GLN A 16 29.90 -0.63 -12.76
C GLN A 16 29.88 -1.62 -11.58
N PRO A 17 31.04 -2.11 -11.14
CA PRO A 17 31.13 -3.04 -10.01
C PRO A 17 30.43 -2.49 -8.77
N VAL A 18 29.44 -3.24 -8.29
CA VAL A 18 28.65 -2.88 -7.10
C VAL A 18 29.17 -3.68 -5.92
N ASN A 19 29.88 -2.99 -5.03
CA ASN A 19 30.64 -3.65 -3.96
C ASN A 19 29.98 -3.46 -2.59
N ASN A 20 28.88 -2.71 -2.51
CA ASN A 20 28.18 -2.45 -1.27
C ASN A 20 26.66 -2.59 -1.45
N TRP A 21 26.01 -3.02 -0.36
CA TRP A 21 24.57 -3.30 -0.36
C TRP A 21 23.71 -2.06 -0.61
N VAL A 22 24.15 -0.89 -0.13
CA VAL A 22 23.39 0.37 -0.27
C VAL A 22 23.29 0.79 -1.74
N GLN A 23 24.41 0.75 -2.45
CA GLN A 23 24.52 1.03 -3.88
C GLN A 23 23.73 0.00 -4.70
N PHE A 24 23.84 -1.30 -4.38
CA PHE A 24 23.03 -2.32 -5.02
C PHE A 24 21.54 -2.02 -4.87
N LYS A 25 21.09 -1.74 -3.66
CA LYS A 25 19.68 -1.42 -3.38
C LYS A 25 19.22 -0.19 -4.15
N GLN A 26 20.01 0.87 -4.20
CA GLN A 26 19.68 2.09 -4.95
C GLN A 26 19.57 1.82 -6.46
N LEU A 27 20.52 1.09 -7.04
CA LEU A 27 20.50 0.73 -8.47
C LEU A 27 19.35 -0.20 -8.80
N PHE A 28 19.09 -1.19 -7.95
CA PHE A 28 17.98 -2.13 -8.10
C PHE A 28 16.64 -1.39 -8.06
N LEU A 29 16.45 -0.51 -7.08
CA LEU A 29 15.23 0.31 -7.01
C LEU A 29 15.11 1.23 -8.21
N ARG A 30 16.18 1.90 -8.65
CA ARG A 30 16.16 2.74 -9.86
C ARG A 30 15.75 1.95 -11.10
N ARG A 31 16.24 0.71 -11.25
CA ARG A 31 15.95 -0.13 -12.42
C ARG A 31 14.53 -0.69 -12.41
N PHE A 32 14.04 -1.12 -11.26
CA PHE A 32 12.81 -1.93 -11.15
C PHE A 32 11.62 -1.18 -10.57
N ARG A 33 11.84 -0.05 -9.88
CA ARG A 33 10.82 0.83 -9.29
C ARG A 33 10.74 2.14 -10.08
N THR A 34 10.36 2.05 -11.34
CA THR A 34 10.30 3.22 -12.24
C THR A 34 9.09 4.11 -11.93
N PRO A 35 9.13 5.42 -12.27
CA PRO A 35 8.00 6.32 -12.08
C PRO A 35 6.70 5.83 -12.73
N GLU A 36 6.78 5.19 -13.89
CA GLU A 36 5.63 4.66 -14.63
C GLU A 36 4.95 3.52 -13.85
N LYS A 37 5.74 2.62 -13.25
CA LYS A 37 5.20 1.57 -12.38
C LYS A 37 4.52 2.16 -11.15
N ILE A 38 5.13 3.17 -10.54
CA ILE A 38 4.53 3.86 -9.39
C ILE A 38 3.21 4.54 -9.78
N GLU A 39 3.15 5.16 -10.96
CA GLU A 39 1.92 5.79 -11.44
C GLU A 39 0.82 4.77 -11.74
N LEU A 40 1.17 3.60 -12.28
CA LEU A 40 0.23 2.49 -12.45
C LEU A 40 -0.33 2.00 -11.10
N LEU A 41 0.51 1.87 -10.08
CA LEU A 41 0.07 1.53 -8.73
C LEU A 41 -0.84 2.62 -8.13
N ARG A 42 -0.54 3.91 -8.33
CA ARG A 42 -1.42 5.01 -7.93
C ARG A 42 -2.77 4.98 -8.67
N GLY A 43 -2.76 4.62 -9.95
CA GLY A 43 -3.97 4.35 -10.72
C GLY A 43 -4.83 3.26 -10.07
N ARG A 44 -4.23 2.12 -9.73
CA ARG A 44 -4.90 1.05 -8.97
C ARG A 44 -5.42 1.52 -7.63
N LEU A 45 -4.67 2.35 -6.89
CA LEU A 45 -5.10 2.87 -5.61
C LEU A 45 -6.31 3.81 -5.74
N ARG A 46 -6.38 4.60 -6.82
CA ARG A 46 -7.53 5.46 -7.09
C ARG A 46 -8.81 4.64 -7.28
N THR A 47 -8.74 3.58 -8.07
CA THR A 47 -9.88 2.72 -8.43
C THR A 47 -10.17 1.62 -7.41
N LEU A 48 -9.27 1.37 -6.45
CA LEU A 48 -9.47 0.37 -5.39
C LEU A 48 -10.73 0.66 -4.58
N ARG A 49 -11.66 -0.30 -4.60
CA ARG A 49 -12.89 -0.34 -3.79
C ARG A 49 -12.99 -1.68 -3.08
N GLN A 50 -13.74 -1.69 -1.98
CA GLN A 50 -14.12 -2.93 -1.32
C GLN A 50 -15.16 -3.66 -2.19
N GLY A 51 -15.01 -4.97 -2.36
CA GLY A 51 -15.97 -5.81 -3.07
C GLY A 51 -17.28 -5.97 -2.30
N ASP A 52 -18.35 -6.40 -2.98
CA ASP A 52 -19.68 -6.54 -2.36
C ASP A 52 -19.71 -7.58 -1.23
N ASN A 53 -18.97 -8.68 -1.39
CA ASN A 53 -18.87 -9.76 -0.41
C ASN A 53 -17.48 -9.87 0.23
N GLU A 54 -16.67 -8.81 0.13
CA GLU A 54 -15.31 -8.83 0.65
C GLU A 54 -15.27 -8.47 2.14
N PRO A 55 -14.64 -9.30 2.99
CA PRO A 55 -14.37 -8.96 4.37
C PRO A 55 -13.57 -7.66 4.49
N THR A 56 -13.97 -6.80 5.43
CA THR A 56 -13.32 -5.50 5.65
C THR A 56 -11.82 -5.62 6.01
N ALA A 57 -11.44 -6.71 6.69
CA ALA A 57 -10.04 -7.00 7.01
C ALA A 57 -9.21 -7.30 5.75
N ASP A 58 -9.73 -8.11 4.83
CA ASP A 58 -9.06 -8.45 3.57
C ASP A 58 -8.91 -7.20 2.69
N TYR A 59 -9.96 -6.37 2.64
CA TYR A 59 -9.90 -5.07 1.97
C TYR A 59 -8.81 -4.17 2.56
N PHE A 60 -8.71 -4.11 3.89
CA PHE A 60 -7.69 -3.32 4.58
C PHE A 60 -6.27 -3.80 4.24
N GLU A 61 -6.02 -5.10 4.26
CA GLU A 61 -4.69 -5.65 3.92
C GLU A 61 -4.32 -5.39 2.45
N ARG A 62 -5.27 -5.50 1.51
CA ARG A 62 -5.02 -5.12 0.09
C ARG A 62 -4.70 -3.64 -0.06
N LEU A 63 -5.45 -2.76 0.61
CA LEU A 63 -5.20 -1.32 0.59
C LEU A 63 -3.82 -0.99 1.17
N LYS A 64 -3.50 -1.56 2.33
CA LYS A 64 -2.23 -1.37 3.03
C LYS A 64 -1.05 -1.86 2.19
N ALA A 65 -1.15 -3.05 1.61
CA ALA A 65 -0.11 -3.60 0.73
C ALA A 65 0.15 -2.67 -0.46
N LEU A 66 -0.91 -2.17 -1.11
CA LEU A 66 -0.79 -1.26 -2.25
C LEU A 66 -0.17 0.09 -1.87
N ILE A 67 -0.55 0.66 -0.71
CA ILE A 67 0.05 1.90 -0.21
C ILE A 67 1.53 1.70 0.12
N SER A 68 1.89 0.62 0.82
CA SER A 68 3.28 0.30 1.14
C SER A 68 4.14 0.06 -0.10
N GLU A 69 3.55 -0.49 -1.17
CA GLU A 69 4.24 -0.67 -2.43
C GLU A 69 4.51 0.67 -3.13
N ILE A 70 3.61 1.66 -3.02
CA ILE A 70 3.78 3.01 -3.59
C ILE A 70 4.72 3.86 -2.74
N GLU A 71 4.62 3.76 -1.42
CA GLU A 71 5.36 4.57 -0.46
C GLU A 71 5.66 3.76 0.81
N PRO A 72 6.84 3.10 0.87
CA PRO A 72 7.17 2.19 1.96
C PRO A 72 7.25 2.83 3.34
N GLN A 73 7.42 4.14 3.41
CA GLN A 73 7.57 4.92 4.66
C GLN A 73 6.27 5.63 5.07
N THR A 74 5.13 5.12 4.62
CA THR A 74 3.82 5.72 4.93
C THR A 74 3.45 5.50 6.40
N SER A 75 2.95 6.55 7.06
CA SER A 75 2.48 6.45 8.44
C SER A 75 1.19 5.63 8.58
N THR A 76 1.06 4.91 9.69
CA THR A 76 -0.15 4.14 10.02
C THR A 76 -1.40 5.02 9.99
N ASP A 77 -1.31 6.27 10.44
CA ASP A 77 -2.45 7.20 10.46
C ASP A 77 -2.89 7.61 9.06
N TYR A 78 -1.95 7.78 8.13
CA TYR A 78 -2.31 8.00 6.73
C TYR A 78 -3.07 6.80 6.16
N ILE A 79 -2.61 5.58 6.44
CA ILE A 79 -3.27 4.34 5.99
C ILE A 79 -4.69 4.26 6.57
N LYS A 80 -4.85 4.50 7.88
CA LYS A 80 -6.17 4.53 8.54
C LYS A 80 -7.11 5.56 7.92
N ARG A 81 -6.64 6.79 7.68
CA ARG A 81 -7.44 7.84 7.03
C ARG A 81 -7.85 7.42 5.62
N LYS A 82 -6.92 6.86 4.83
CA LYS A 82 -7.23 6.37 3.48
C LYS A 82 -8.24 5.22 3.50
N PHE A 83 -8.13 4.32 4.46
CA PHE A 83 -9.08 3.23 4.66
C PHE A 83 -10.49 3.78 4.92
N LEU A 84 -10.67 4.68 5.89
CA LEU A 84 -11.98 5.26 6.19
C LEU A 84 -12.57 6.07 5.03
N GLN A 85 -11.74 6.75 4.25
CA GLN A 85 -12.17 7.49 3.05
C GLN A 85 -12.70 6.57 1.94
N LYS A 86 -12.10 5.39 1.78
CA LYS A 86 -12.39 4.46 0.66
C LYS A 86 -13.25 3.26 1.06
N LEU A 87 -13.54 3.11 2.36
CA LEU A 87 -14.46 2.11 2.89
C LEU A 87 -15.84 2.26 2.26
N ARG A 88 -16.51 1.12 2.05
CA ARG A 88 -17.87 1.11 1.50
C ARG A 88 -18.81 1.91 2.42
N LYS A 89 -19.66 2.74 1.81
CA LYS A 89 -20.47 3.73 2.53
C LYS A 89 -21.38 3.07 3.57
N ASP A 90 -22.05 1.98 3.22
CA ASP A 90 -22.93 1.22 4.12
C ASP A 90 -22.19 0.66 5.35
N ILE A 91 -20.95 0.20 5.18
CA ILE A 91 -20.13 -0.32 6.29
C ILE A 91 -19.67 0.85 7.16
N ARG A 92 -19.21 1.94 6.54
CA ARG A 92 -18.78 3.14 7.26
C ARG A 92 -19.92 3.75 8.08
N ASP A 93 -21.10 3.88 7.48
CA ASP A 93 -22.27 4.48 8.13
C ASP A 93 -22.72 3.62 9.33
N LYS A 94 -22.70 2.27 9.20
CA LYS A 94 -22.95 1.35 10.33
C LYS A 94 -21.93 1.48 11.46
N MET A 95 -20.65 1.64 11.12
CA MET A 95 -19.59 1.84 12.11
C MET A 95 -19.79 3.14 12.89
N THR A 96 -20.14 4.23 12.21
CA THR A 96 -20.44 5.52 12.85
C THR A 96 -21.66 5.41 13.78
N LEU A 97 -22.75 4.77 13.32
CA LEU A 97 -23.94 4.56 14.14
C LEU A 97 -23.63 3.77 15.42
N SER A 98 -22.84 2.69 15.30
CA SER A 98 -22.41 1.87 16.45
C SER A 98 -21.55 2.65 17.46
N LEU A 99 -20.69 3.56 17.00
CA LEU A 99 -19.93 4.42 17.91
C LEU A 99 -20.86 5.42 18.63
N THR A 100 -21.80 6.03 17.91
CA THR A 100 -22.72 7.01 18.51
C THR A 100 -23.65 6.39 19.55
N SER A 101 -24.12 5.16 19.33
CA SER A 101 -24.92 4.44 20.32
C SER A 101 -24.10 4.12 21.57
N SER A 102 -22.89 3.56 21.40
CA SER A 102 -22.00 3.25 22.52
C SER A 102 -21.63 4.47 23.37
N LEU A 103 -21.47 5.65 22.75
CA LEU A 103 -21.20 6.89 23.49
C LEU A 103 -22.42 7.39 24.24
N SER A 104 -23.61 7.27 23.64
CA SER A 104 -24.87 7.67 24.29
C SER A 104 -25.13 6.84 25.54
N ASP A 105 -24.87 5.53 25.47
CA ASP A 105 -25.01 4.60 26.59
C ASP A 105 -24.03 4.90 27.74
N LEU A 106 -22.84 5.43 27.43
CA LEU A 106 -21.84 5.81 28.42
C LEU A 106 -22.22 7.10 29.18
N VAL A 107 -22.92 8.02 28.50
CA VAL A 107 -23.34 9.32 29.06
C VAL A 107 -24.61 9.19 29.92
N GLN A 108 -25.41 8.13 29.72
CA GLN A 108 -26.62 7.86 30.51
C GLN A 108 -26.35 7.06 31.80
N LYS A 109 -25.10 6.71 32.10
CA LYS A 109 -24.65 6.09 33.36
C LYS A 109 -23.97 7.08 34.28
#